data_AF-E6QHU6-F1
#
_entry.id   AF-E6QHU6-F1
#
_cell.length_a   1.000
_cell.length_b   1.000
_cell.length_c   1.000
_cell.angle_alpha   90.00
_cell.angle_beta   90.00
_cell.angle_gamma   90.00
#
_symmetry.space_group_name_H-M   'P 1'
#
loop_
_entity.id
_entity.type
_entity.pdbx_description
1 polymer ?
#
loop_
_entity_poly.entity_id
_entity_poly.type
_entity_poly.pdbx_seq_one_letter_code
_entity_poly.pdbx_strand_id
1 'polypeptide(L)'
;MLSLPEKRVLWHVKIPATSIWPVLSRASNGRRFARATLEVSQPIGPDNPLDAESIRGQKLEVFDVADGNMPFTVDADPPLDAGGNFALSPSGKRFAVLRQGGIQVFELPAPPPLPGPDPPAANATAPASAQVRP
;
A
#
# COMPACT_ATOMS: atom_id res chain seq x y z
N MET A 1 21.78 -21.23 -14.83
CA MET A 1 21.16 -20.91 -13.54
C MET A 1 21.07 -19.40 -13.43
N LEU A 2 19.89 -18.81 -13.64
CA LEU A 2 19.69 -17.35 -13.58
C LEU A 2 19.46 -16.95 -12.12
N SER A 3 20.35 -16.13 -11.56
CA SER A 3 20.15 -15.52 -10.24
C SER A 3 18.99 -14.53 -10.34
N LEU A 4 17.94 -14.72 -9.54
CA LEU A 4 16.91 -13.69 -9.38
C LEU A 4 17.57 -12.49 -8.68
N PRO A 5 17.31 -11.24 -9.12
CA PRO A 5 17.84 -10.06 -8.43
C PRO A 5 17.33 -10.02 -6.99
N GLU A 6 18.17 -9.54 -6.07
CA GLU A 6 17.77 -9.35 -4.68
C GLU A 6 16.52 -8.46 -4.60
N LYS A 7 15.54 -8.88 -3.80
CA LYS A 7 14.30 -8.13 -3.64
C LYS A 7 14.56 -6.90 -2.78
N ARG A 8 14.57 -5.71 -3.40
CA ARG A 8 14.61 -4.43 -2.70
C ARG A 8 13.29 -4.18 -1.95
N VAL A 9 13.39 -3.90 -0.66
CA VAL A 9 12.27 -3.38 0.14
C VAL A 9 12.21 -1.86 -0.04
N LEU A 10 11.05 -1.33 -0.43
CA LEU A 10 10.87 0.12 -0.60
C LEU A 10 10.48 0.79 0.72
N TRP A 11 9.49 0.24 1.42
CA TRP A 11 8.95 0.81 2.66
C TRP A 11 8.13 -0.25 3.42
N HIS A 12 7.81 0.08 4.68
CA HIS A 12 6.95 -0.71 5.54
C HIS A 12 5.78 0.15 6.02
N VAL A 13 4.63 -0.47 6.24
CA VAL A 13 3.48 0.14 6.89
C VAL A 13 3.07 -0.72 8.09
N LYS A 14 2.80 -0.08 9.22
CA LYS A 14 2.26 -0.76 10.40
C LYS A 14 0.76 -0.90 10.26
N ILE A 15 0.26 -2.13 10.32
CA ILE A 15 -1.16 -2.43 10.25
C ILE A 15 -1.68 -2.76 11.65
N PRO A 16 -2.75 -2.11 12.15
CA PRO A 16 -3.38 -2.48 13.41
C PRO A 16 -3.95 -3.90 13.35
N ALA A 17 -3.87 -4.64 14.46
CA ALA A 17 -4.46 -5.99 14.56
C ALA A 17 -6.00 -5.99 14.47
N THR A 18 -6.63 -4.81 14.60
CA THR A 18 -8.06 -4.56 14.43
C THR A 18 -8.46 -4.25 12.97
N SER A 19 -7.51 -4.30 12.04
CA SER A 19 -7.72 -4.05 10.62
C SER A 19 -7.54 -5.36 9.86
N ILE A 20 -8.65 -6.00 9.49
CA ILE A 20 -8.67 -7.37 8.97
C ILE A 20 -9.10 -7.43 7.52
N TRP A 21 -8.86 -8.59 6.90
CA TRP A 21 -9.31 -8.95 5.55
C TRP A 21 -9.03 -7.89 4.48
N PRO A 22 -7.75 -7.63 4.19
CA PRO A 22 -7.39 -6.61 3.23
C PRO A 22 -7.76 -7.00 1.81
N VAL A 23 -8.48 -6.12 1.10
CA VAL A 23 -8.67 -6.17 -0.35
C VAL A 23 -7.79 -5.11 -1.00
N LEU A 24 -7.01 -5.49 -2.02
CA LEU A 24 -6.13 -4.58 -2.73
C LEU A 24 -6.61 -4.32 -4.16
N SER A 25 -6.61 -3.07 -4.58
CA SER A 25 -6.84 -2.66 -5.97
C SER A 25 -5.68 -1.82 -6.48
N ARG A 26 -5.11 -2.18 -7.63
CA ARG A 26 -3.91 -1.51 -8.15
C ARG A 26 -4.27 -0.61 -9.32
N ALA A 27 -3.71 0.60 -9.37
CA ALA A 27 -3.77 1.41 -10.58
C ALA A 27 -2.93 0.75 -11.68
N SER A 28 -3.43 0.73 -12.92
CA SER A 28 -2.74 0.09 -14.04
C SER A 28 -1.38 0.70 -14.35
N ASN A 29 -1.16 1.96 -13.99
CA ASN A 29 0.16 2.60 -14.11
C ASN A 29 1.18 2.15 -13.05
N GLY A 30 0.78 1.32 -12.08
CA GLY A 30 1.65 0.77 -11.03
C GLY A 30 2.13 1.78 -9.99
N ARG A 31 1.63 3.02 -10.01
CA ARG A 31 2.13 4.10 -9.13
C ARG A 31 1.37 4.17 -7.80
N ARG A 32 0.17 3.56 -7.75
CA ARG A 32 -0.69 3.53 -6.58
C ARG A 32 -1.40 2.20 -6.43
N PHE A 33 -1.79 1.91 -5.20
CA PHE A 33 -2.80 0.92 -4.90
C PHE A 33 -3.73 1.43 -3.82
N ALA A 34 -4.97 1.00 -3.86
CA ALA A 34 -5.94 1.14 -2.79
C ALA A 34 -5.95 -0.13 -1.95
N ARG A 35 -6.19 0.04 -0.65
CA ARG A 35 -6.38 -1.01 0.34
C ARG A 35 -7.69 -0.76 1.06
N ALA A 36 -8.53 -1.79 1.08
CA ALA A 36 -9.76 -1.80 1.86
C ALA A 36 -9.63 -2.80 2.99
N THR A 37 -10.08 -2.46 4.19
CA THR A 37 -10.07 -3.34 5.37
C THR A 37 -11.34 -3.21 6.16
N LEU A 38 -11.80 -4.31 6.75
CA LEU A 38 -12.78 -4.20 7.83
C LEU A 38 -12.08 -3.75 9.10
N GLU A 39 -12.71 -2.79 9.78
CA GLU A 39 -12.27 -2.33 11.09
C GLU A 39 -13.15 -3.00 12.15
N VAL A 40 -12.52 -3.65 13.12
CA VAL A 40 -13.20 -4.39 14.19
C VAL A 40 -12.86 -3.81 15.56
N SER A 41 -13.73 -4.06 16.53
CA SER A 41 -13.57 -3.55 17.90
C SER A 41 -12.37 -4.13 18.67
N GLN A 42 -11.89 -5.31 18.27
CA GLN A 42 -10.82 -6.03 18.93
C GLN A 42 -10.10 -6.98 17.96
N PRO A 43 -8.83 -7.36 18.22
CA PRO A 43 -8.10 -8.29 17.37
C PRO A 43 -8.78 -9.65 17.25
N ILE A 44 -8.90 -10.18 16.03
CA ILE A 44 -9.55 -11.47 15.77
C ILE A 44 -8.52 -12.60 15.86
N GLY A 45 -8.90 -13.70 16.52
CA GLY A 45 -8.04 -14.88 16.70
C GLY A 45 -8.82 -16.11 17.16
N PRO A 46 -8.14 -17.23 17.45
CA PRO A 46 -8.78 -18.47 17.87
C PRO A 46 -9.66 -18.33 19.11
N ASP A 47 -9.23 -17.52 20.07
CA ASP A 47 -9.96 -17.27 21.33
C ASP A 47 -10.94 -16.09 21.25
N ASN A 48 -10.93 -15.36 20.13
CA ASN A 48 -11.80 -14.22 19.87
C ASN A 48 -12.22 -14.21 18.39
N PRO A 49 -13.16 -15.10 18.00
CA PRO A 49 -13.61 -15.20 16.62
C PRO A 49 -14.36 -13.93 16.20
N LEU A 50 -14.47 -13.69 14.89
CA LEU A 50 -15.23 -12.55 14.39
C LEU A 50 -16.72 -12.74 14.66
N ASP A 51 -17.34 -11.72 15.22
CA ASP A 51 -18.78 -11.56 15.31
C ASP A 51 -19.24 -10.32 14.53
N ALA A 52 -20.45 -10.34 13.98
CA ALA A 52 -21.01 -9.23 13.22
C ALA A 52 -21.06 -7.94 14.04
N GLU A 53 -21.35 -8.02 15.35
CA GLU A 53 -21.40 -6.86 16.25
C GLU A 53 -20.02 -6.21 16.48
N SER A 54 -18.94 -6.96 16.21
CA SER A 54 -17.58 -6.45 16.33
C SER A 54 -17.15 -5.58 15.15
N ILE A 55 -17.83 -5.68 14.00
CA ILE A 55 -17.54 -4.89 12.80
C ILE A 55 -17.96 -3.44 13.06
N ARG A 56 -17.00 -2.52 12.93
CA ARG A 56 -17.21 -1.07 13.13
C ARG A 56 -17.36 -0.30 11.83
N GLY A 57 -16.86 -0.86 10.73
CA GLY A 57 -16.95 -0.24 9.42
C GLY A 57 -15.90 -0.81 8.48
N GLN A 58 -15.69 -0.10 7.37
CA GLN A 58 -14.67 -0.44 6.40
C GLN A 58 -13.87 0.80 6.05
N LYS A 59 -12.55 0.69 6.18
CA LYS A 59 -11.61 1.74 5.87
C LYS A 59 -11.03 1.54 4.48
N LEU A 60 -10.94 2.61 3.71
CA LEU A 60 -10.32 2.64 2.39
C LEU A 60 -9.15 3.61 2.43
N GLU A 61 -7.99 3.14 2.00
CA GLU A 61 -6.73 3.87 2.00
C GLU A 61 -6.13 3.79 0.58
N VAL A 62 -5.59 4.90 0.06
CA VAL A 62 -4.80 4.88 -1.18
C VAL A 62 -3.36 5.19 -0.84
N PHE A 63 -2.45 4.34 -1.28
CA PHE A 63 -1.01 4.46 -1.05
C PHE A 63 -0.25 4.73 -2.35
N ASP A 64 0.76 5.59 -2.25
CA ASP A 64 1.79 5.79 -3.26
C ASP A 64 2.82 4.66 -3.17
N VAL A 65 3.10 4.02 -4.30
CA VAL A 65 4.05 2.88 -4.34
C VAL A 65 5.49 3.32 -4.12
N ALA A 66 5.83 4.56 -4.48
CA ALA A 66 7.20 5.04 -4.46
C ALA A 66 7.79 5.16 -3.06
N ASP A 67 6.98 5.63 -2.10
CA ASP A 67 7.43 6.04 -0.77
C ASP A 67 6.50 5.56 0.36
N GLY A 68 5.37 4.92 0.04
CA GLY A 68 4.41 4.44 1.02
C GLY A 68 3.52 5.54 1.62
N ASN A 69 3.56 6.76 1.06
CA ASN A 69 2.68 7.83 1.50
C ASN A 69 1.20 7.48 1.25
N MET A 70 0.30 7.95 2.12
CA MET A 70 -1.13 7.70 2.03
C MET A 70 -1.88 8.99 1.67
N PRO A 71 -1.97 9.37 0.38
CA PRO A 71 -2.63 10.61 -0.04
C PRO A 71 -4.14 10.65 0.22
N PHE A 72 -4.78 9.52 0.56
CA PHE A 72 -6.22 9.48 0.75
C PHE A 72 -6.65 8.39 1.74
N THR A 73 -7.62 8.72 2.58
CA THR A 73 -8.31 7.79 3.48
C THR A 73 -9.77 8.18 3.58
N VAL A 74 -10.68 7.20 3.58
CA VAL A 74 -12.11 7.42 3.78
C VAL A 74 -12.77 6.14 4.32
N ASP A 75 -13.88 6.27 5.02
CA ASP A 75 -14.72 5.13 5.39
C ASP A 75 -15.79 4.87 4.32
N ALA A 76 -15.97 3.60 3.94
CA ALA A 76 -17.06 3.18 3.07
C ALA A 76 -18.36 2.99 3.88
N ASP A 77 -19.51 3.21 3.22
CA ASP A 77 -20.83 3.02 3.83
C ASP A 77 -21.84 2.60 2.76
N PRO A 78 -22.30 1.32 2.75
CA PRO A 78 -22.07 0.29 3.77
C PRO A 78 -20.67 -0.37 3.71
N PRO A 79 -20.21 -1.01 4.80
CA PRO A 79 -19.02 -1.84 4.78
C PRO A 79 -19.25 -3.15 4.02
N LEU A 80 -18.40 -3.48 3.04
CA LEU A 80 -18.46 -4.69 2.23
C LEU A 80 -17.10 -5.41 2.19
N ASP A 81 -17.03 -6.61 2.78
CA ASP A 81 -15.80 -7.39 2.94
C ASP A 81 -15.19 -7.90 1.61
N ALA A 82 -16.02 -8.22 0.62
CA ALA A 82 -15.57 -8.74 -0.67
C ALA A 82 -15.01 -7.67 -1.64
N GLY A 83 -14.94 -6.41 -1.20
CA GLY A 83 -14.78 -5.27 -2.10
C GLY A 83 -16.04 -5.01 -2.95
N GLY A 84 -15.94 -4.09 -3.90
CA GLY A 84 -17.06 -3.75 -4.81
C GLY A 84 -17.82 -2.47 -4.46
N ASN A 85 -17.50 -1.84 -3.33
CA ASN A 85 -17.95 -0.48 -2.97
C ASN A 85 -16.87 0.58 -3.21
N PHE A 86 -15.77 0.26 -3.91
CA PHE A 86 -14.75 1.23 -4.27
C PHE A 86 -14.04 0.89 -5.58
N ALA A 87 -13.40 1.90 -6.20
CA ALA A 87 -12.57 1.73 -7.38
C ALA A 87 -11.47 2.79 -7.46
N LEU A 88 -10.25 2.36 -7.80
CA LEU A 88 -9.14 3.23 -8.14
C LEU A 88 -9.03 3.33 -9.66
N SER A 89 -8.98 4.54 -10.20
CA SER A 89 -8.88 4.72 -11.66
C SER A 89 -7.54 4.17 -12.20
N PRO A 90 -7.46 3.78 -13.49
CA PRO A 90 -6.22 3.26 -14.07
C PRO A 90 -5.02 4.19 -13.94
N SER A 91 -5.26 5.51 -13.91
CA SER A 91 -4.22 6.54 -13.72
C SER A 91 -3.85 6.76 -12.25
N GLY A 92 -4.61 6.19 -11.30
CA GLY A 92 -4.45 6.42 -9.86
C GLY A 92 -4.79 7.84 -9.42
N LYS A 93 -5.36 8.68 -10.30
CA LYS A 93 -5.69 10.09 -9.99
C LYS A 93 -7.11 10.28 -9.48
N ARG A 94 -7.95 9.25 -9.54
CA ARG A 94 -9.34 9.29 -9.08
C ARG A 94 -9.67 8.07 -8.26
N PHE A 95 -10.44 8.27 -7.20
CA PHE A 95 -10.93 7.20 -6.36
C PHE A 95 -12.44 7.34 -6.20
N ALA A 96 -13.17 6.27 -6.49
CA ALA A 96 -14.61 6.19 -6.31
C ALA A 96 -14.93 5.31 -5.09
N VAL A 97 -15.91 5.71 -4.29
CA VAL A 97 -16.42 4.95 -3.13
C VAL A 97 -17.93 5.09 -3.04
N LEU A 98 -18.62 4.00 -2.66
CA LEU A 98 -20.02 4.03 -2.23
C LEU A 98 -20.07 4.45 -0.76
N ARG A 99 -20.70 5.59 -0.50
CA ARG A 99 -20.81 6.19 0.83
C ARG A 99 -22.06 7.06 0.93
N GLN A 100 -22.77 6.98 2.06
CA GLN A 100 -23.96 7.81 2.32
C GLN A 100 -25.03 7.68 1.22
N GLY A 101 -25.26 6.46 0.73
CA GLY A 101 -26.28 6.16 -0.27
C GLY A 101 -25.93 6.59 -1.70
N GLY A 102 -24.69 7.01 -1.99
CA GLY A 102 -24.28 7.42 -3.34
C GLY A 102 -22.83 7.09 -3.67
N ILE A 103 -22.49 7.20 -4.96
CA ILE A 103 -21.10 7.09 -5.43
C ILE A 103 -20.45 8.46 -5.35
N GLN A 104 -19.37 8.55 -4.58
CA GLN A 104 -18.54 9.74 -4.48
C GLN A 104 -17.24 9.51 -5.21
N VAL A 105 -16.79 10.50 -6.00
CA VAL A 105 -15.54 10.44 -6.76
C VAL A 105 -14.62 11.56 -6.28
N PHE A 106 -13.44 11.18 -5.83
CA PHE A 106 -12.41 12.08 -5.33
C PHE A 106 -11.27 12.19 -6.34
N GLU A 107 -10.84 13.42 -6.60
CA GLU A 107 -9.58 13.67 -7.29
C GLU A 107 -8.43 13.52 -6.29
N LEU A 108 -7.37 12.85 -6.72
CA LEU A 108 -6.17 12.60 -5.94
C LEU A 108 -5.01 13.42 -6.51
N PRO A 109 -4.06 13.88 -5.68
CA PRO A 109 -2.86 14.56 -6.17
C PRO A 109 -2.08 13.64 -7.12
N ALA A 110 -1.23 14.18 -7.99
CA ALA A 110 -0.40 13.33 -8.85
C ALA A 110 0.54 12.46 -7.99
N PRO A 111 0.70 11.15 -8.27
CA PRO A 111 1.64 10.33 -7.53
C PRO A 111 3.09 10.75 -7.78
N PRO A 112 4.02 10.52 -6.83
CA PRO A 112 5.46 10.71 -7.02
C PRO A 112 6.03 9.70 -8.03
N PRO A 113 7.16 10.03 -8.72
CA PRO A 113 7.82 9.09 -9.62
C PRO A 113 8.32 7.86 -8.85
N LEU A 114 8.36 6.70 -9.51
CA LEU A 114 8.92 5.51 -8.88
C LEU A 114 10.43 5.69 -8.64
N PRO A 115 10.98 5.15 -7.55
CA PRO A 115 12.43 5.14 -7.34
C PRO A 115 13.13 4.48 -8.52
N GLY A 116 14.25 5.07 -8.95
CA GLY A 116 15.12 4.45 -9.94
C GLY A 116 15.74 3.14 -9.42
N PRO A 117 16.36 2.34 -10.31
CA PRO A 117 17.15 1.18 -9.90
C PRO A 117 18.21 1.60 -8.88
N ASP A 118 18.61 0.67 -8.00
CA ASP A 118 19.74 0.92 -7.11
C ASP A 118 20.97 1.32 -7.93
N PRO A 119 21.77 2.29 -7.47
CA PRO A 119 23.07 2.53 -8.08
C PRO A 119 23.84 1.20 -8.12
N PRO A 120 24.48 0.85 -9.24
CA PRO A 120 25.33 -0.34 -9.27
C PRO A 120 26.33 -0.25 -8.12
N ALA A 121 26.44 -1.32 -7.34
CA ALA A 121 27.34 -1.39 -6.18
C ALA A 121 28.69 -0.78 -6.57
N ALA A 122 29.02 0.36 -5.97
CA ALA A 122 30.25 1.07 -6.29
C ALA A 122 31.41 0.08 -6.15
N ASN A 123 32.19 -0.07 -7.22
CA ASN A 123 33.36 -0.94 -7.30
C ASN A 123 34.09 -0.96 -5.96
N ALA A 124 34.19 -2.14 -5.35
CA ALA A 124 35.09 -2.39 -4.25
C ALA A 124 36.45 -1.83 -4.65
N THR A 125 36.87 -0.84 -3.90
CA THR A 125 38.10 -0.08 -3.99
C THR A 125 39.26 -0.94 -4.50
N ALA A 126 39.79 -0.59 -5.67
CA ALA A 126 41.07 -1.11 -6.13
C ALA A 126 42.13 -0.90 -5.03
N PRO A 127 42.97 -1.89 -4.70
CA PRO A 127 43.96 -1.73 -3.63
C PRO A 127 44.91 -0.59 -3.97
N ALA A 128 45.15 0.28 -2.98
CA ALA A 128 46.06 1.41 -3.08
C ALA A 128 47.47 0.93 -3.51
N SER A 129 48.00 1.55 -4.56
CA SER A 129 49.38 1.38 -5.00
C SER A 129 50.34 1.65 -3.83
N ALA A 130 51.17 0.67 -3.52
CA ALA A 130 52.28 0.81 -2.58
C ALA A 130 53.21 1.95 -3.04
N GLN A 131 53.27 3.04 -2.27
CA GLN A 131 54.41 3.95 -2.31
C GLN A 131 55.46 3.43 -1.35
N VAL A 132 56.50 2.82 -1.93
CA VAL A 132 57.81 2.64 -1.30
C VAL A 132 58.48 4.01 -1.29
N ARG A 133 58.99 4.45 -0.14
CA ARG A 133 59.93 5.56 -0.03
C ARG A 133 61.16 5.12 0.78
N PRO A 134 62.34 5.68 0.46
CA PRO A 134 63.66 5.09 0.68
C PRO A 134 64.13 5.09 2.14
#